data_AF-V7I9M8-F1
#
_entry.id   AF-V7I9M8-F1
#
_cell.length_a   1.000
_cell.length_b   1.000
_cell.length_c   1.000
_cell.angle_alpha   90.00
_cell.angle_beta   90.00
_cell.angle_gamma   90.00
#
_symmetry.space_group_name_H-M   'P 1'
#
loop_
_entity.id
_entity.type
_entity.pdbx_description
1 polymer ?
#
loop_
_entity_poly.entity_id
_entity_poly.type
_entity_poly.pdbx_seq_one_letter_code
_entity_poly.pdbx_strand_id
1 'polypeptide(L)'
;MRPLKLLLAFIVAFAAVSVWIWMPKDLEGKLPENLPKEAVIADGIVVESKEALFDNGKGYVIVVRSSMGFDETIKAIEDEFESKGMEFEKNGPSGSEERFASFDAKIGDRHEAIEVIGNSSGVIVNHAVHMLEWFMK
;
A
#
# COMPACT_ATOMS: atom_id res chain seq x y z
N MET A 1 3.93 -48.24 -5.59
CA MET A 1 3.13 -46.98 -5.45
C MET A 1 3.69 -45.98 -4.41
N ARG A 2 5.02 -45.91 -4.19
CA ARG A 2 5.65 -44.96 -3.24
C ARG A 2 6.40 -43.75 -3.85
N PRO A 3 6.97 -43.79 -5.07
CA PRO A 3 7.79 -42.67 -5.57
C PRO A 3 6.94 -41.47 -6.03
N LEU A 4 5.71 -41.71 -6.51
CA LEU A 4 4.82 -40.65 -6.98
C LEU A 4 4.37 -39.70 -5.86
N LYS A 5 4.18 -40.23 -4.64
CA LYS A 5 3.81 -39.42 -3.47
C LYS A 5 4.96 -38.54 -2.98
N LEU A 6 6.19 -39.04 -3.07
CA LEU A 6 7.41 -38.29 -2.72
C LEU A 6 7.69 -37.17 -3.73
N LEU A 7 7.49 -37.42 -5.03
CA LEU A 7 7.63 -36.41 -6.07
C LEU A 7 6.59 -35.29 -5.92
N LEU A 8 5.33 -35.64 -5.65
CA LEU A 8 4.27 -34.66 -5.45
C LEU A 8 4.53 -33.79 -4.20
N ALA A 9 4.96 -34.41 -3.10
CA ALA A 9 5.33 -33.69 -1.88
C ALA A 9 6.52 -32.73 -2.11
N PHE A 10 7.51 -33.13 -2.91
CA PHE A 10 8.63 -32.26 -3.28
C PHE A 10 8.18 -31.07 -4.13
N ILE A 11 7.29 -31.27 -5.11
CA ILE A 11 6.75 -30.18 -5.94
C ILE A 11 5.93 -29.21 -5.08
N VAL A 12 5.09 -29.72 -4.18
CA VAL A 12 4.29 -28.87 -3.27
C VAL A 12 5.17 -28.12 -2.28
N ALA A 13 6.19 -28.76 -1.72
CA ALA A 13 7.15 -28.09 -0.83
C ALA A 13 7.98 -27.04 -1.58
N PHE A 14 8.43 -27.34 -2.80
CA PHE A 14 9.16 -26.39 -3.63
C PHE A 14 8.28 -25.20 -4.03
N ALA A 15 7.03 -25.44 -4.43
CA ALA A 15 6.04 -24.40 -4.71
C ALA A 15 5.72 -23.55 -3.47
N ALA A 16 5.56 -24.17 -2.29
CA ALA A 16 5.32 -23.45 -1.06
C ALA A 16 6.53 -22.59 -0.63
N VAL A 17 7.75 -23.12 -0.76
CA VAL A 17 8.99 -22.38 -0.47
C VAL A 17 9.21 -21.25 -1.47
N SER A 18 8.95 -21.48 -2.76
CA SER A 18 9.05 -20.42 -3.76
C SER A 18 7.97 -19.36 -3.55
N VAL A 19 6.72 -19.74 -3.25
CA VAL A 19 5.68 -18.77 -2.85
C VAL A 19 6.09 -18.00 -1.59
N TRP A 20 6.72 -18.64 -0.60
CA TRP A 20 7.23 -17.97 0.61
C TRP A 20 8.38 -16.99 0.33
N ILE A 21 9.29 -17.31 -0.59
CA ILE A 21 10.38 -16.40 -0.99
C ILE A 21 9.83 -15.16 -1.72
N TRP A 22 8.70 -15.31 -2.41
CA TRP A 22 8.01 -14.23 -3.12
C TRP A 22 6.89 -13.59 -2.30
N MET A 23 6.63 -14.07 -1.07
CA MET A 23 5.65 -13.45 -0.18
C MET A 23 6.25 -12.14 0.33
N PRO A 24 5.54 -11.02 0.12
CA PRO A 24 6.04 -9.75 0.58
C PRO A 24 6.22 -9.75 2.10
N LYS A 25 7.33 -9.18 2.54
CA LYS A 25 7.69 -9.10 3.95
C LYS A 25 6.70 -8.20 4.69
N ASP A 26 6.10 -8.72 5.76
CA ASP A 26 5.37 -7.92 6.75
C ASP A 26 6.39 -7.10 7.57
N LEU A 27 6.14 -5.80 7.69
CA LEU A 27 7.00 -4.84 8.36
C LEU A 27 6.51 -4.50 9.77
N GLU A 28 5.57 -5.26 10.32
CA GLU A 28 5.13 -5.18 11.72
C GLU A 28 4.67 -3.77 12.12
N GLY A 29 3.96 -3.08 11.23
CA GLY A 29 3.49 -1.71 11.47
C GLY A 29 4.60 -0.66 11.46
N LYS A 30 5.74 -0.92 10.80
CA LYS A 30 6.78 0.08 10.53
C LYS A 30 6.77 0.48 9.07
N LEU A 31 7.12 1.73 8.80
CA LEU A 31 7.35 2.17 7.43
C LEU A 31 8.51 1.37 6.81
N PRO A 32 8.44 1.02 5.51
CA PRO A 32 9.54 0.37 4.83
C PRO A 32 10.81 1.23 4.85
N GLU A 33 11.97 0.63 5.13
CA GLU A 33 13.24 1.38 5.20
C GLU A 33 13.61 2.06 3.89
N ASN A 34 13.19 1.48 2.76
CA ASN A 34 13.44 2.00 1.41
C ASN A 34 12.23 2.74 0.83
N LEU A 35 11.25 3.11 1.65
CA LEU A 35 10.15 3.95 1.22
C LEU A 35 10.72 5.31 0.75
N PRO A 36 10.39 5.80 -0.45
CA PRO A 36 10.93 7.07 -0.91
C PRO A 36 10.45 8.21 0.00
N LYS A 37 11.34 9.14 0.33
CA LYS A 37 11.08 10.22 1.30
C LYS A 37 9.97 11.15 0.87
N GLU A 38 9.73 11.20 -0.43
CA GLU A 38 8.71 12.02 -1.07
C GLU A 38 7.33 11.36 -1.02
N ALA A 39 7.19 10.12 -0.53
CA ALA A 39 5.89 9.44 -0.41
C ALA A 39 4.96 10.17 0.55
N VAL A 40 3.67 10.26 0.19
CA VAL A 40 2.67 10.95 1.03
C VAL A 40 2.11 9.97 2.04
N ILE A 41 2.62 10.01 3.26
CA ILE A 41 2.16 9.16 4.34
C ILE A 41 1.25 9.97 5.26
N ALA A 42 0.01 9.51 5.42
CA ALA A 42 -0.94 10.13 6.34
C ALA A 42 -0.40 10.10 7.78
N ASP A 43 -0.69 11.16 8.55
CA ASP A 43 -0.36 11.19 9.98
C ASP A 43 -1.20 10.17 10.76
N GLY A 44 -0.57 9.46 11.69
CA GLY A 44 -1.23 8.47 12.52
C GLY A 44 -0.37 7.26 12.87
N ILE A 45 -1.05 6.15 13.15
CA ILE A 45 -0.41 4.88 13.53
C ILE A 45 -0.41 3.95 12.32
N VAL A 46 0.77 3.54 11.88
CA VAL A 46 0.91 2.49 10.87
C VAL A 46 0.45 1.16 11.50
N VAL A 47 -0.64 0.61 10.98
CA VAL A 47 -1.22 -0.65 11.48
C VAL A 47 -0.76 -1.85 10.66
N GLU A 48 -0.47 -1.63 9.38
CA GLU A 48 0.07 -2.64 8.47
C GLU A 48 1.02 -1.96 7.50
N SER A 49 2.09 -2.65 7.14
CA SER A 49 3.02 -2.20 6.13
C SER A 49 3.71 -3.42 5.56
N LYS A 50 3.68 -3.56 4.24
CA LYS A 50 4.28 -4.70 3.55
C LYS A 50 4.79 -4.31 2.19
N GLU A 51 5.75 -5.09 1.71
CA GLU A 51 6.08 -5.07 0.29
C GLU A 51 4.85 -5.50 -0.55
N ALA A 52 4.81 -5.11 -1.82
CA ALA A 52 3.75 -5.54 -2.73
C ALA A 52 4.33 -5.72 -4.14
N LEU A 53 3.79 -6.71 -4.85
CA LEU A 53 4.04 -6.93 -6.27
C LEU A 53 2.86 -6.33 -7.04
N PHE A 54 3.17 -5.39 -7.92
CA PHE A 54 2.22 -4.79 -8.86
C PHE A 54 2.53 -5.31 -10.27
N ASP A 55 1.58 -5.18 -11.20
CA ASP A 55 1.68 -5.78 -12.55
C ASP A 55 2.97 -5.40 -13.32
N ASN A 56 3.54 -4.24 -13.03
CA ASN A 56 4.71 -3.66 -13.68
C ASN A 56 5.83 -3.26 -12.71
N GLY A 57 5.79 -3.71 -11.45
CA GLY A 57 6.82 -3.29 -10.49
C GLY A 57 6.67 -3.88 -9.09
N LYS A 58 7.52 -3.39 -8.19
CA LYS A 58 7.42 -3.63 -6.76
C LYS A 58 7.04 -2.35 -6.07
N GLY A 59 6.55 -2.46 -4.85
CA GLY A 59 6.29 -1.30 -4.03
C GLY A 59 5.86 -1.70 -2.65
N TYR A 60 5.01 -0.87 -2.06
CA TYR A 60 4.56 -1.02 -0.70
C TYR A 60 3.07 -0.80 -0.60
N VAL A 61 2.42 -1.54 0.30
CA VAL A 61 1.09 -1.23 0.78
C VAL A 61 1.22 -0.90 2.25
N ILE A 62 0.77 0.29 2.62
CA ILE A 62 0.87 0.85 3.96
C ILE A 62 -0.54 1.21 4.40
N VAL A 63 -0.93 0.74 5.58
CA VAL A 63 -2.23 1.04 6.17
C VAL A 63 -1.98 1.87 7.42
N VAL A 64 -2.59 3.05 7.48
CA VAL A 64 -2.48 3.98 8.59
C VAL A 64 -3.85 4.18 9.21
N ARG A 65 -3.93 4.08 10.53
CA ARG A 65 -5.06 4.61 11.29
C ARG A 65 -4.79 6.08 11.57
N SER A 66 -5.56 6.96 10.93
CA SER A 66 -5.38 8.41 11.06
C SER A 66 -5.69 8.87 12.49
N SER A 67 -4.93 9.85 12.96
CA SER A 67 -5.16 10.57 14.21
C SER A 67 -6.29 11.61 14.10
N MET A 68 -6.70 11.94 12.87
CA MET A 68 -7.61 13.03 12.53
C MET A 68 -8.98 12.54 12.06
N GLY A 69 -9.94 13.46 11.94
CA GLY A 69 -11.23 13.20 11.30
C GLY A 69 -11.10 12.96 9.79
N PHE A 70 -12.15 12.44 9.16
CA PHE A 70 -12.13 12.08 7.73
C PHE A 70 -11.82 13.28 6.82
N ASP A 71 -12.51 14.41 7.04
CA ASP A 71 -12.33 15.63 6.23
C ASP A 71 -10.96 16.27 6.45
N GLU A 72 -10.45 16.24 7.69
CA GLU A 72 -9.11 16.72 8.04
C GLU A 72 -8.02 15.84 7.43
N THR A 73 -8.21 14.52 7.44
CA THR A 73 -7.28 13.56 6.81
C THR A 73 -7.19 13.78 5.31
N ILE A 74 -8.34 13.93 4.64
CA ILE A 74 -8.40 14.27 3.22
C ILE A 74 -7.63 15.56 2.95
N LYS A 75 -7.91 16.61 3.71
CA LYS A 75 -7.27 17.91 3.51
C LYS A 75 -5.75 17.83 3.72
N ALA A 76 -5.29 17.11 4.73
CA ALA A 76 -3.86 16.93 4.98
C ALA A 76 -3.16 16.20 3.81
N ILE A 77 -3.82 15.21 3.21
CA ILE A 77 -3.31 14.50 2.03
C ILE A 77 -3.28 15.43 0.81
N GLU A 78 -4.34 16.24 0.60
CA GLU A 78 -4.39 17.25 -0.46
C GLU A 78 -3.26 18.28 -0.31
N ASP A 79 -3.09 18.85 0.89
CA ASP A 79 -2.04 19.82 1.19
C ASP A 79 -0.63 19.23 0.95
N GLU A 80 -0.40 17.96 1.32
CA GLU A 80 0.87 17.26 1.05
C GLU A 80 1.10 17.05 -0.46
N PHE A 81 0.09 16.59 -1.19
CA PHE A 81 0.19 16.44 -2.65
C PHE A 81 0.48 17.77 -3.34
N GLU A 82 -0.25 18.83 -2.99
CA GLU A 82 -0.05 20.18 -3.52
C GLU A 82 1.34 20.72 -3.19
N SER A 83 1.80 20.57 -1.95
CA SER A 83 3.13 21.04 -1.52
C SER A 83 4.28 20.39 -2.29
N LYS A 84 4.06 19.16 -2.77
CA LYS A 84 5.02 18.39 -3.58
C LYS A 84 4.79 18.58 -5.08
N GLY A 85 3.86 19.44 -5.48
CA GLY A 85 3.55 19.76 -6.88
C GLY A 85 2.94 18.59 -7.65
N MET A 86 2.20 17.73 -6.96
CA MET A 86 1.61 16.55 -7.58
C MET A 86 0.21 16.83 -8.09
N GLU A 87 -0.04 16.42 -9.34
CA GLU A 87 -1.40 16.34 -9.87
C GLU A 87 -2.05 15.07 -9.33
N PHE A 88 -3.26 15.19 -8.77
CA PHE A 88 -4.02 14.05 -8.28
C PHE A 88 -5.48 14.10 -8.72
N GLU A 89 -6.06 12.92 -8.99
CA GLU A 89 -7.50 12.77 -9.21
C GLU A 89 -8.18 12.38 -7.90
N LYS A 90 -9.17 13.19 -7.48
CA LYS A 90 -9.98 12.92 -6.30
C LYS A 90 -11.33 12.32 -6.68
N ASN A 91 -11.61 11.14 -6.15
CA ASN A 91 -12.97 10.61 -6.13
C ASN A 91 -13.63 10.96 -4.80
N GLY A 92 -14.67 11.78 -4.84
CA GLY A 92 -15.34 12.32 -3.66
C GLY A 92 -16.15 11.29 -2.86
N PRO A 93 -16.59 11.66 -1.64
CA PRO A 93 -17.33 10.77 -0.75
C PRO A 93 -18.62 10.22 -1.36
N SER A 94 -18.70 8.88 -1.48
CA SER A 94 -19.95 8.18 -1.70
C SER A 94 -20.78 8.17 -0.42
N GLY A 95 -22.03 8.64 -0.47
CA GLY A 95 -22.93 8.67 0.68
C GLY A 95 -23.41 7.28 1.08
N SER A 96 -22.76 6.67 2.07
CA SER A 96 -23.25 5.53 2.85
C SER A 96 -22.79 5.65 4.31
N GLU A 97 -23.05 4.65 5.16
CA GLU A 97 -22.51 4.61 6.54
C GLU A 97 -20.97 4.68 6.57
N GLU A 98 -20.32 4.29 5.47
CA GLU A 98 -18.90 4.47 5.23
C GLU A 98 -18.66 5.60 4.22
N ARG A 99 -17.76 6.52 4.58
CA ARG A 99 -17.28 7.60 3.73
C ARG A 99 -15.99 7.13 3.06
N PHE A 100 -15.86 7.37 1.76
CA PHE A 100 -14.71 6.93 0.97
C PHE A 100 -14.13 8.09 0.15
N ALA A 101 -12.83 8.25 0.11
CA ALA A 101 -12.19 9.11 -0.89
C ALA A 101 -10.96 8.39 -1.44
N SER A 102 -10.66 8.60 -2.72
CA SER A 102 -9.40 8.11 -3.28
C SER A 102 -8.65 9.22 -3.99
N PHE A 103 -7.32 9.06 -3.99
CA PHE A 103 -6.34 9.92 -4.63
C PHE A 103 -5.43 9.03 -5.46
N ASP A 104 -5.15 9.46 -6.68
CA ASP A 104 -4.21 8.81 -7.58
C ASP A 104 -3.24 9.87 -8.09
N ALA A 105 -1.93 9.67 -7.88
CA ALA A 105 -0.89 10.61 -8.23
C ALA A 105 0.33 9.92 -8.87
N LYS A 106 0.94 10.55 -9.87
CA LYS A 106 2.16 10.07 -10.53
C LYS A 106 3.32 11.04 -10.33
N ILE A 107 4.47 10.51 -9.91
CA ILE A 107 5.67 11.28 -9.56
C ILE A 107 6.88 10.62 -10.23
N GLY A 108 7.29 11.15 -11.39
CA GLY A 108 8.31 10.50 -12.21
C GLY A 108 7.89 9.06 -12.56
N ASP A 109 8.71 8.09 -12.16
CA ASP A 109 8.47 6.65 -12.36
C ASP A 109 7.79 5.97 -11.16
N ARG A 110 7.14 6.75 -10.29
CA ARG A 110 6.37 6.24 -9.17
C ARG A 110 4.90 6.60 -9.32
N HIS A 111 4.05 5.68 -8.90
CA HIS A 111 2.61 5.86 -8.82
C HIS A 111 2.17 5.67 -7.38
N GLU A 112 1.35 6.58 -6.87
CA GLU A 112 0.79 6.52 -5.52
C GLU A 112 -0.72 6.53 -5.60
N ALA A 113 -1.34 5.52 -4.99
CA ALA A 113 -2.79 5.44 -4.83
C ALA A 113 -3.11 5.45 -3.34
N ILE A 114 -3.91 6.40 -2.89
CA ILE A 114 -4.34 6.55 -1.50
C ILE A 114 -5.86 6.39 -1.46
N GLU A 115 -6.35 5.57 -0.55
CA GLU A 115 -7.77 5.44 -0.22
C GLU A 115 -7.99 5.80 1.24
N VAL A 116 -8.93 6.70 1.50
CA VAL A 116 -9.33 7.13 2.82
C VAL A 116 -10.74 6.60 3.09
N ILE A 117 -10.87 5.81 4.15
CA ILE A 117 -12.14 5.19 4.57
C ILE A 117 -12.47 5.71 5.97
N GLY A 118 -13.60 6.38 6.12
CA GLY A 118 -14.11 6.86 7.41
C GLY A 118 -15.40 6.15 7.81
N ASN A 119 -15.44 5.57 9.00
CA ASN A 119 -16.63 4.96 9.58
C ASN A 119 -16.72 5.21 11.10
N SER A 120 -17.66 4.54 11.78
CA SER A 120 -17.87 4.68 13.23
C SER A 120 -16.66 4.25 14.09
N SER A 121 -15.73 3.48 13.52
CA SER A 121 -14.52 3.00 14.19
C SER A 121 -13.31 3.91 13.98
N GLY A 122 -13.44 4.98 13.20
CA GLY A 122 -12.39 5.96 12.90
C GLY A 122 -12.08 6.07 11.41
N VAL A 123 -10.86 6.51 11.10
CA VAL A 123 -10.39 6.74 9.72
C VAL A 123 -9.18 5.84 9.44
N ILE A 124 -9.29 5.07 8.37
CA ILE A 124 -8.22 4.22 7.83
C ILE A 124 -7.77 4.81 6.49
N VAL A 125 -6.46 4.87 6.30
CA VAL A 125 -5.83 5.26 5.04
C VAL A 125 -5.05 4.08 4.50
N ASN A 126 -5.47 3.56 3.35
CA ASN A 126 -4.69 2.59 2.59
C ASN A 126 -3.83 3.36 1.59
N HIS A 127 -2.54 3.08 1.53
CA HIS A 127 -1.61 3.72 0.63
C HIS A 127 -0.81 2.68 -0.12
N ALA A 128 -1.01 2.60 -1.43
CA ALA A 128 -0.18 1.85 -2.34
C ALA A 128 0.87 2.78 -2.95
N VAL A 129 2.14 2.49 -2.69
CA VAL A 129 3.29 3.17 -3.29
C VAL A 129 3.93 2.21 -4.28
N HIS A 130 3.75 2.47 -5.56
CA HIS A 130 4.20 1.63 -6.65
C HIS A 130 5.43 2.22 -7.32
N MET A 131 6.54 1.50 -7.29
CA MET A 131 7.78 1.89 -7.94
C MET A 131 7.88 1.15 -9.28
N LEU A 132 7.78 1.90 -10.40
CA LEU A 132 7.76 1.34 -11.76
C LEU A 132 9.12 0.77 -12.18
N GLU A 133 10.20 1.09 -11.46
CA GLU A 133 11.50 0.49 -11.69
C GLU A 133 11.67 -0.80 -10.88
N TRP A 134 11.79 -1.93 -11.58
CA TRP A 134 12.48 -3.09 -11.04
C TRP A 134 13.85 -2.62 -10.55
N PHE A 135 14.16 -2.86 -9.27
CA PHE A 135 15.52 -2.77 -8.76
C PHE A 135 16.45 -3.64 -9.63
N MET A 136 17.03 -3.03 -10.67
CA MET A 136 18.26 -3.47 -11.30
C MET A 136 19.31 -2.41 -11.00
N LYS A 137 19.84 -2.49 -9.77
CA LYS A 137 21.26 -2.27 -9.53
C LYS A 137 21.80 -3.48 -8.79
#